data_AF-F0RDN0-F1
#
_entry.id   AF-F0RDN0-F1
#
_cell.length_a   1.000
_cell.length_b   1.000
_cell.length_c   1.000
_cell.angle_alpha   90.00
_cell.angle_beta   90.00
_cell.angle_gamma   90.00
#
_symmetry.space_group_name_H-M   'P 1'
#
loop_
_entity.id
_entity.type
_entity.pdbx_description
1 polymer ?
#
loop_
_entity_poly.entity_id
_entity_poly.type
_entity_poly.pdbx_seq_one_letter_code
_entity_poly.pdbx_strand_id
1 'polypeptide(L)'
;MIPIFEQGHQQGIGHGYNNFLKRFIEICENHLKNKRAKSFAFILYDFHDKQIRDILKSQGGFAKLDRLSGSELSIFYIHSDNKKLVKAFNRIFVGAFEIKNTAELPCVLFFKMEDGDVDDVQIIELEQTDKMFAFQELYNTIENYLKNSKNLPTPKRNKLTEFIGKVKTITVEELIKWVIGQGLERAEDIY
;
A
#
# COMPACT_ATOMS: atom_id res chain seq x y z
N MET A 1 -8.04 4.99 6.40
CA MET A 1 -7.83 4.01 5.30
C MET A 1 -8.55 4.45 4.04
N ILE A 2 -7.98 4.15 2.87
CA ILE A 2 -8.52 4.54 1.57
C ILE A 2 -8.70 3.26 0.73
N PRO A 3 -9.90 2.66 0.74
CA PRO A 3 -10.20 1.49 -0.09
C PRO A 3 -10.28 1.86 -1.58
N ILE A 4 -9.82 0.95 -2.44
CA ILE A 4 -9.92 1.05 -3.90
C ILE A 4 -10.96 0.04 -4.36
N PHE A 5 -12.00 0.48 -5.06
CA PHE A 5 -13.09 -0.41 -5.46
C PHE A 5 -13.12 -0.59 -6.98
N GLU A 6 -13.51 -1.77 -7.44
CA GLU A 6 -13.88 -1.96 -8.85
C GLU A 6 -15.24 -1.30 -9.12
N GLN A 7 -15.34 -0.47 -10.16
CA GLN A 7 -16.64 0.01 -10.62
C GLN A 7 -17.29 -1.09 -11.46
N GLY A 8 -18.17 -1.86 -10.81
CA GLY A 8 -19.02 -2.85 -11.47
C GLY A 8 -19.86 -3.64 -10.47
N HIS A 9 -21.18 -3.43 -10.54
CA HIS A 9 -22.28 -4.25 -9.99
C HIS A 9 -22.82 -4.04 -8.56
N GLN A 10 -22.24 -3.26 -7.65
CA GLN A 10 -22.94 -2.91 -6.40
C GLN A 10 -22.72 -1.45 -5.99
N GLN A 11 -23.82 -0.79 -5.60
CA GLN A 11 -23.92 0.61 -5.17
C GLN A 11 -23.16 0.85 -3.84
N GLY A 12 -21.83 0.76 -3.87
CA GLY A 12 -20.94 1.18 -2.78
C GLY A 12 -20.11 2.37 -3.22
N ILE A 13 -19.92 3.36 -2.34
CA ILE A 13 -19.07 4.52 -2.58
C ILE A 13 -17.63 4.02 -2.80
N GLY A 14 -17.16 4.06 -4.05
CA GLY A 14 -15.85 3.55 -4.41
C GLY A 14 -15.32 4.09 -5.73
N HIS A 15 -14.02 4.38 -5.74
CA HIS A 15 -13.29 4.86 -6.92
C HIS A 15 -12.92 3.68 -7.81
N GLY A 16 -13.45 3.60 -9.04
CA GLY A 16 -12.93 2.68 -10.08
C GLY A 16 -11.41 2.79 -10.24
N TYR A 17 -10.74 1.77 -10.76
CA TYR A 17 -9.27 1.68 -10.83
C TYR A 17 -8.57 3.00 -11.25
N ASN A 18 -9.05 3.63 -12.32
CA ASN A 18 -8.53 4.93 -12.80
C ASN A 18 -8.80 6.08 -11.82
N ASN A 19 -9.99 6.12 -11.21
CA ASN A 19 -10.32 7.11 -10.18
C ASN A 19 -9.44 6.93 -8.94
N PHE A 20 -9.05 5.69 -8.61
CA PHE A 20 -8.08 5.48 -7.54
C PHE A 20 -6.70 6.02 -7.93
N LEU A 21 -6.17 5.68 -9.11
CA LEU A 21 -4.85 6.18 -9.51
C LEU A 21 -4.83 7.71 -9.48
N LYS A 22 -5.90 8.35 -9.98
CA LYS A 22 -6.10 9.78 -9.87
C LYS A 22 -6.13 10.25 -8.41
N ARG A 23 -6.89 9.59 -7.55
CA ARG A 23 -6.99 9.93 -6.13
C ARG A 23 -5.66 9.77 -5.39
N PHE A 24 -4.89 8.74 -5.71
CA PHE A 24 -3.55 8.52 -5.20
C PHE A 24 -2.62 9.66 -5.60
N ILE A 25 -2.62 10.05 -6.89
CA ILE A 25 -1.85 11.19 -7.40
C ILE A 25 -2.25 12.48 -6.67
N GLU A 26 -3.56 12.77 -6.56
CA GLU A 26 -4.06 13.94 -5.83
C GLU A 26 -3.59 13.96 -4.38
N ILE A 27 -3.53 12.81 -3.71
CA ILE A 27 -3.02 12.72 -2.34
C ILE A 27 -1.53 13.06 -2.34
N CYS A 28 -0.73 12.46 -3.23
CA CYS A 28 0.70 12.74 -3.34
C CYS A 28 0.96 14.23 -3.59
N GLU A 29 0.27 14.85 -4.55
CA GLU A 29 0.38 16.27 -4.88
C GLU A 29 -0.01 17.18 -3.71
N ASN A 30 -1.10 16.85 -3.01
CA ASN A 30 -1.50 17.59 -1.80
C ASN A 30 -0.45 17.48 -0.69
N HIS A 31 0.24 16.34 -0.58
CA HIS A 31 1.32 16.16 0.39
C HIS A 31 2.54 17.02 0.05
N LEU A 32 2.96 17.02 -1.21
CA LEU A 32 4.02 17.89 -1.71
C LEU A 32 3.72 19.37 -1.46
N LYS A 33 2.49 19.80 -1.81
CA LYS A 33 2.06 21.21 -1.67
C LYS A 33 2.02 21.67 -0.22
N ASN A 34 1.55 20.82 0.69
CA ASN A 34 1.37 21.17 2.09
C ASN A 34 2.61 20.89 2.96
N LYS A 35 3.72 20.42 2.37
CA LYS A 35 4.96 20.00 3.07
C LYS A 35 4.71 19.12 4.28
N ARG A 36 3.68 18.27 4.19
CA ARG A 36 3.29 17.41 5.30
C ARG A 36 3.92 16.05 5.09
N ALA A 37 4.97 15.76 5.86
CA ALA A 37 5.51 14.41 5.97
C ALA A 37 4.37 13.47 6.37
N LYS A 38 4.01 12.55 5.48
CA LYS A 38 2.99 11.54 5.75
C LYS A 38 3.49 10.19 5.32
N SER A 39 3.22 9.20 6.17
CA SER A 39 3.51 7.83 5.85
C SER A 39 2.38 7.25 5.00
N PHE A 40 2.76 6.33 4.13
CA PHE A 40 1.87 5.59 3.28
C PHE A 40 2.10 4.09 3.45
N ALA A 41 1.05 3.31 3.26
CA ALA A 41 1.14 1.87 3.21
C ALA A 41 0.31 1.31 2.04
N PHE A 42 0.85 0.33 1.34
CA PHE A 42 0.14 -0.51 0.38
C PHE A 42 0.04 -1.92 0.93
N ILE A 43 -1.17 -2.46 1.05
CA ILE A 43 -1.38 -3.88 1.31
C ILE A 43 -1.51 -4.58 -0.05
N LEU A 44 -0.51 -5.40 -0.38
CA LEU A 44 -0.41 -6.15 -1.63
C LEU A 44 -0.68 -7.63 -1.35
N TYR A 45 -1.55 -8.26 -2.13
CA TYR A 45 -1.91 -9.67 -1.93
C TYR A 45 -2.27 -10.34 -3.24
N ASP A 46 -2.17 -11.67 -3.33
CA ASP A 46 -2.64 -12.43 -4.49
C ASP A 46 -4.17 -12.55 -4.48
N PHE A 47 -4.79 -12.55 -5.67
CA PHE A 47 -6.25 -12.69 -5.79
C PHE A 47 -6.86 -13.89 -5.04
N HIS A 48 -6.10 -14.98 -4.93
CA HIS A 48 -6.51 -16.22 -4.26
C HIS A 48 -6.34 -16.17 -2.73
N ASP A 49 -5.74 -15.12 -2.18
CA ASP A 49 -5.60 -14.92 -0.74
C ASP A 49 -6.95 -14.52 -0.12
N LYS A 50 -7.72 -15.54 0.25
CA LYS A 50 -9.03 -15.34 0.87
C LYS A 50 -8.93 -14.69 2.25
N GLN A 51 -7.83 -14.87 2.97
CA GLN A 51 -7.70 -14.43 4.36
C GLN A 51 -7.56 -12.90 4.39
N ILE A 52 -6.62 -12.35 3.62
CA ILE A 52 -6.44 -10.90 3.49
C ILE A 52 -7.68 -10.25 2.89
N ARG A 53 -8.27 -10.86 1.85
CA ARG A 53 -9.51 -10.35 1.25
C ARG A 53 -10.65 -10.28 2.26
N ASP A 54 -10.82 -11.32 3.07
CA ASP A 54 -11.88 -11.35 4.07
C ASP A 54 -11.65 -10.34 5.20
N ILE A 55 -10.40 -10.19 5.65
CA ILE A 55 -10.02 -9.19 6.65
C ILE A 55 -10.41 -7.79 6.17
N LEU A 56 -10.00 -7.45 4.94
CA LEU A 56 -10.24 -6.14 4.34
C LEU A 56 -11.72 -5.92 3.98
N LYS A 57 -12.48 -6.98 3.71
CA LYS A 57 -13.95 -6.94 3.55
C LYS A 57 -14.69 -6.72 4.86
N SER A 58 -14.15 -7.19 5.98
CA SER A 58 -14.86 -7.16 7.24
C SER A 58 -14.96 -5.72 7.77
N GLN A 59 -16.17 -5.27 8.09
CA GLN A 59 -16.41 -3.94 8.66
C GLN A 59 -15.60 -3.74 9.96
N GLY A 60 -15.46 -4.79 10.77
CA GLY A 60 -14.67 -4.76 12.00
C GLY A 60 -13.16 -4.68 11.76
N GLY A 61 -12.62 -5.41 10.77
CA GLY A 61 -11.21 -5.34 10.40
C GLY A 61 -10.85 -3.96 9.84
N PHE A 62 -11.65 -3.46 8.91
CA PHE A 62 -11.49 -2.11 8.35
C PHE A 62 -11.51 -1.04 9.44
N ALA A 63 -12.53 -1.04 10.31
CA ALA A 63 -12.66 -0.01 11.35
C ALA A 63 -11.47 0.00 12.34
N LYS A 64 -10.93 -1.17 12.68
CA LYS A 64 -9.75 -1.27 13.56
C LYS A 64 -8.49 -0.72 12.89
N LEU A 65 -8.25 -1.09 11.63
CA LEU A 65 -7.11 -0.60 10.86
C LEU A 65 -7.21 0.90 10.56
N ASP A 66 -8.42 1.40 10.28
CA ASP A 66 -8.71 2.82 10.10
C ASP A 66 -8.38 3.62 11.35
N ARG A 67 -8.89 3.19 12.51
CA ARG A 67 -8.59 3.80 13.81
C ARG A 67 -7.10 3.76 14.15
N LEU A 68 -6.41 2.66 13.85
CA LEU A 68 -4.98 2.52 14.07
C LEU A 68 -4.17 3.50 13.19
N SER A 69 -4.55 3.62 11.92
CA SER A 69 -3.86 4.46 10.94
C SER A 69 -4.00 5.97 11.22
N GLY A 70 -5.17 6.39 11.69
CA GLY A 70 -5.46 7.78 12.05
C GLY A 70 -5.07 8.79 10.95
N SER A 71 -4.52 9.93 11.38
CA SER A 71 -3.98 10.96 10.47
C SER A 71 -2.55 10.69 9.99
N GLU A 72 -1.88 9.72 10.59
CA GLU A 72 -0.42 9.53 10.47
C GLU A 72 -0.04 8.62 9.31
N LEU A 73 -0.91 7.67 8.96
CA LEU A 73 -0.67 6.69 7.92
C LEU A 73 -1.86 6.60 6.95
N SER A 74 -1.59 6.80 5.66
CA SER A 74 -2.57 6.52 4.61
C SER A 74 -2.36 5.11 4.06
N ILE A 75 -3.26 4.20 4.45
CA ILE A 75 -3.25 2.81 3.96
C ILE A 75 -4.14 2.69 2.71
N PHE A 76 -3.57 2.12 1.66
CA PHE A 76 -4.22 1.78 0.39
C PHE A 76 -4.23 0.27 0.19
N TYR A 77 -5.32 -0.24 -0.35
CA TYR A 77 -5.44 -1.64 -0.73
C TYR A 77 -6.46 -1.76 -1.84
N ILE A 78 -6.30 -2.79 -2.67
CA ILE A 78 -7.27 -3.06 -3.73
C ILE A 78 -8.40 -3.96 -3.25
N HIS A 79 -9.63 -3.61 -3.58
CA HIS A 79 -10.81 -4.43 -3.37
C HIS A 79 -11.48 -4.74 -4.71
N SER A 80 -11.14 -5.89 -5.27
CA SER A 80 -11.64 -6.31 -6.58
C SER A 80 -11.80 -7.83 -6.66
N ASP A 81 -12.83 -8.26 -7.35
CA ASP A 81 -13.09 -9.64 -7.78
C ASP A 81 -12.49 -9.94 -9.17
N ASN A 82 -11.86 -8.96 -9.80
CA ASN A 82 -11.10 -9.10 -11.03
C ASN A 82 -9.61 -9.38 -10.78
N LYS A 83 -9.21 -10.63 -11.03
CA LYS A 83 -7.81 -11.08 -10.90
C LYS A 83 -6.82 -10.26 -11.74
N LYS A 84 -7.20 -9.78 -12.93
CA LYS A 84 -6.30 -8.95 -13.76
C LYS A 84 -6.01 -7.62 -13.09
N LEU A 85 -7.04 -7.03 -12.49
CA LEU A 85 -6.97 -5.73 -11.82
C LEU A 85 -6.10 -5.80 -10.56
N VAL A 86 -6.26 -6.83 -9.72
CA VAL A 86 -5.38 -7.08 -8.56
C VAL A 86 -3.92 -7.25 -8.99
N LYS A 87 -3.67 -8.03 -10.05
CA LYS A 87 -2.31 -8.20 -10.59
C LYS A 87 -1.73 -6.89 -11.15
N ALA A 88 -2.53 -6.09 -11.85
CA ALA A 88 -2.09 -4.82 -12.40
C ALA A 88 -1.70 -3.85 -11.27
N PHE A 89 -2.51 -3.75 -10.22
CA PHE A 89 -2.21 -2.99 -9.02
C PHE A 89 -0.89 -3.42 -8.37
N ASN A 90 -0.72 -4.71 -8.08
CA ASN A 90 0.51 -5.23 -7.47
C ASN A 90 1.73 -4.90 -8.33
N ARG A 91 1.64 -5.06 -9.66
CA ARG A 91 2.75 -4.77 -10.59
C ARG A 91 3.16 -3.30 -10.61
N ILE A 92 2.21 -2.37 -10.51
CA ILE A 92 2.52 -0.93 -10.48
C ILE A 92 3.43 -0.63 -9.29
N PHE A 93 2.99 -1.00 -8.08
CA PHE A 93 3.69 -0.62 -6.86
C PHE A 93 4.94 -1.47 -6.60
N VAL A 94 4.92 -2.77 -6.89
CA VAL A 94 6.14 -3.60 -6.89
C VAL A 94 7.17 -3.05 -7.89
N GLY A 95 6.72 -2.64 -9.08
CA GLY A 95 7.61 -2.09 -10.10
C GLY A 95 8.18 -0.72 -9.76
N ALA A 96 7.37 0.17 -9.16
CA ALA A 96 7.77 1.53 -8.82
C ALA A 96 8.97 1.56 -7.87
N PHE A 97 9.01 0.64 -6.92
CA PHE A 97 10.05 0.54 -5.91
C PHE A 97 11.11 -0.51 -6.25
N GLU A 98 11.17 -0.95 -7.52
CA GLU A 98 12.11 -1.97 -8.01
C GLU A 98 12.12 -3.25 -7.15
N ILE A 99 10.97 -3.64 -6.56
CA ILE A 99 10.79 -4.80 -5.66
C ILE A 99 10.85 -6.15 -6.43
N LYS A 100 11.39 -6.14 -7.66
CA LYS A 100 11.48 -7.35 -8.47
C LYS A 100 12.40 -8.36 -7.77
N ASN A 101 11.80 -9.44 -7.27
CA ASN A 101 12.39 -10.58 -6.57
C ASN A 101 12.72 -10.38 -5.08
N THR A 102 12.16 -9.38 -4.40
CA THR A 102 12.53 -9.07 -3.00
C THR A 102 11.46 -9.32 -1.96
N ALA A 103 10.19 -9.54 -2.35
CA ALA A 103 9.15 -9.87 -1.38
C ALA A 103 8.07 -10.80 -1.96
N GLU A 104 7.64 -11.78 -1.17
CA GLU A 104 6.50 -12.64 -1.44
C GLU A 104 5.17 -11.95 -1.09
N LEU A 105 4.09 -12.33 -1.78
CA LEU A 105 2.74 -11.88 -1.45
C LEU A 105 2.08 -12.89 -0.51
N PRO A 106 1.24 -12.47 0.44
CA PRO A 106 0.88 -11.08 0.76
C PRO A 106 1.96 -10.28 1.51
N CYS A 107 2.02 -8.97 1.30
CA CYS A 107 2.94 -8.08 2.00
C CYS A 107 2.37 -6.67 2.21
N VAL A 108 2.97 -5.92 3.14
CA VAL A 108 2.71 -4.51 3.37
C VAL A 108 3.96 -3.70 3.01
N LEU A 109 3.79 -2.79 2.06
CA LEU A 109 4.81 -1.85 1.62
C LEU A 109 4.56 -0.50 2.28
N PHE A 110 5.49 -0.05 3.12
CA PHE A 110 5.50 1.27 3.73
C PHE A 110 6.48 2.19 3.04
N PHE A 111 6.18 3.48 3.05
CA PHE A 111 7.12 4.54 2.64
C PHE A 111 6.66 5.89 3.19
N LYS A 112 7.57 6.85 3.24
CA LYS A 112 7.31 8.24 3.59
C LYS A 112 7.55 9.13 2.38
N MET A 113 6.84 10.25 2.34
CA MET A 113 7.17 11.34 1.44
C MET A 113 7.66 12.52 2.27
N GLU A 114 8.89 12.96 2.01
CA GLU A 114 9.52 14.10 2.66
C GLU A 114 10.30 14.90 1.60
N ASP A 115 10.15 16.23 1.62
CA ASP A 115 10.85 17.16 0.72
C ASP A 115 10.83 16.85 -0.80
N GLY A 116 9.85 16.09 -1.27
CA GLY A 116 9.71 15.74 -2.70
C GLY A 116 10.24 14.35 -3.04
N ASP A 117 10.86 13.68 -2.09
CA ASP A 117 11.43 12.35 -2.24
C ASP A 117 10.57 11.29 -1.54
N VAL A 118 10.71 10.05 -2.02
CA VAL A 118 10.19 8.88 -1.34
C VAL A 118 11.30 8.24 -0.52
N ASP A 119 11.09 8.23 0.79
CA ASP A 119 12.04 7.76 1.79
C ASP A 119 11.45 6.64 2.67
N ASP A 120 12.31 6.02 3.48
CA ASP A 120 11.94 5.02 4.50
C ASP A 120 11.05 3.88 3.94
N VAL A 121 11.41 3.40 2.74
CA VAL A 121 10.70 2.30 2.10
C VAL A 121 10.97 1.01 2.87
N GLN A 122 9.92 0.39 3.40
CA GLN A 122 9.98 -0.87 4.13
C GLN A 122 8.96 -1.85 3.57
N ILE A 123 9.32 -3.12 3.47
CA ILE A 123 8.42 -4.17 3.00
C ILE A 123 8.39 -5.26 4.04
N ILE A 124 7.19 -5.64 4.44
CA ILE A 124 6.94 -6.65 5.46
C ILE A 124 6.02 -7.71 4.85
N GLU A 125 6.55 -8.92 4.66
CA GLU A 125 5.77 -10.08 4.22
C GLU A 125 4.82 -10.53 5.34
N LEU A 126 3.67 -11.06 4.96
CA LEU A 126 2.68 -11.62 5.86
C LEU A 126 2.64 -13.13 5.64
N GLU A 127 2.90 -13.91 6.69
CA GLU A 127 3.12 -15.36 6.59
C GLU A 127 1.93 -16.17 7.11
N GLN A 128 1.00 -15.54 7.84
CA GLN A 128 -0.06 -16.29 8.52
C GLN A 128 -1.13 -16.82 7.56
N THR A 129 -1.36 -18.13 7.62
CA THR A 129 -2.36 -18.83 6.81
C THR A 129 -3.73 -18.96 7.49
N ASP A 130 -3.83 -18.61 8.77
CA ASP A 130 -5.09 -18.61 9.52
C ASP A 130 -5.63 -17.17 9.59
N LYS A 131 -6.93 -17.01 9.37
CA LYS A 131 -7.57 -15.70 9.27
C LYS A 131 -7.47 -14.86 10.55
N MET A 132 -7.56 -15.48 11.72
CA MET A 132 -7.49 -14.76 12.99
C MET A 132 -6.06 -14.28 13.23
N PHE A 133 -5.08 -15.13 12.97
CA PHE A 133 -3.67 -14.78 13.10
C PHE A 133 -3.21 -13.79 12.01
N ALA A 134 -3.72 -13.88 10.79
CA ALA A 134 -3.44 -12.94 9.71
C ALA A 134 -3.94 -11.52 10.00
N PHE A 135 -5.11 -11.37 10.65
CA PHE A 135 -5.56 -10.04 11.09
C PHE A 135 -4.62 -9.46 12.16
N GLN A 136 -4.24 -10.28 13.14
CA GLN A 136 -3.37 -9.85 14.21
C GLN A 136 -1.97 -9.50 13.70
N GLU A 137 -1.43 -10.28 12.76
CA GLU A 137 -0.17 -10.00 12.08
C GLU A 137 -0.22 -8.68 11.32
N LEU A 138 -1.25 -8.46 10.48
CA LEU A 138 -1.42 -7.21 9.75
C LEU A 138 -1.56 -6.00 10.70
N TYR A 139 -2.37 -6.14 11.76
CA TYR A 139 -2.54 -5.09 12.76
C TYR A 139 -1.23 -4.76 13.46
N ASN A 140 -0.50 -5.78 13.94
CA ASN A 140 0.77 -5.60 14.63
C ASN A 140 1.84 -5.02 13.69
N THR A 141 1.85 -5.41 12.42
CA THR A 141 2.74 -4.87 11.40
C THR A 141 2.57 -3.36 11.26
N ILE A 142 1.32 -2.90 11.14
CA ILE A 142 1.01 -1.47 11.06
C ILE A 142 1.30 -0.75 12.39
N GLU A 143 0.95 -1.36 13.52
CA GLU A 143 1.19 -0.77 14.84
C GLU A 143 2.69 -0.59 15.12
N ASN A 144 3.50 -1.59 14.78
CA ASN A 144 4.94 -1.56 14.94
C ASN A 144 5.57 -0.50 14.04
N TYR A 145 5.16 -0.41 12.76
CA TYR A 145 5.60 0.66 11.87
C TYR A 145 5.31 2.05 12.48
N LEU A 146 4.11 2.27 13.00
CA LEU A 146 3.73 3.55 13.63
C LEU A 146 4.48 3.85 14.93
N LYS A 147 4.84 2.83 15.72
CA LYS A 147 5.65 2.99 16.94
C LYS A 147 7.11 3.31 16.63
N ASN A 148 7.67 2.62 15.63
CA ASN A 148 9.05 2.81 15.20
C ASN A 148 9.22 4.13 14.43
N SER A 149 8.23 4.55 13.66
CA SER A 149 8.25 5.85 12.98
C SER A 149 8.20 7.04 13.95
N LYS A 150 7.64 6.85 15.15
CA LYS A 150 7.54 7.89 16.20
C LYS A 150 8.77 7.96 17.11
N ASN A 151 9.50 6.86 17.26
CA ASN A 151 10.76 6.81 18.00
C ASN A 151 11.90 6.85 16.98
N LEU A 152 12.35 8.05 16.59
CA LEU A 152 13.60 8.17 15.85
C LEU A 152 14.79 7.99 16.80
N PRO A 153 15.55 6.90 16.66
CA PRO A 153 16.96 7.01 16.44
C PRO A 153 17.23 6.81 14.94
N THR A 154 18.16 7.62 14.44
CA THR A 154 18.90 7.39 13.19
C THR A 154 19.16 5.90 12.95
N PRO A 155 19.20 5.46 11.67
CA PRO A 155 19.00 4.07 11.27
C PRO A 155 19.96 3.13 12.00
N LYS A 156 19.46 2.47 13.04
CA LYS A 156 20.14 1.38 13.73
C LYS A 156 19.35 0.11 13.53
N ARG A 157 19.82 -0.65 12.53
CA ARG A 157 19.62 -2.08 12.33
C ARG A 157 19.33 -2.80 13.66
N ASN A 158 18.17 -3.42 13.80
CA ASN A 158 17.97 -4.50 14.77
C ASN A 158 16.85 -5.46 14.34
N LYS A 159 17.27 -6.67 13.94
CA LYS A 159 16.64 -7.99 14.18
C LYS A 159 15.10 -8.08 14.26
N LEU A 160 14.41 -7.60 13.23
CA LEU A 160 13.36 -8.37 12.57
C LEU A 160 13.86 -8.58 11.13
N THR A 161 13.31 -9.48 10.34
CA THR A 161 13.67 -9.64 8.92
C THR A 161 13.20 -8.42 8.12
N GLU A 162 13.66 -7.23 8.50
CA GLU A 162 13.58 -5.99 7.75
C GLU A 162 14.52 -6.15 6.56
N PHE A 163 13.98 -6.53 5.40
CA PHE A 163 14.71 -6.35 4.17
C PHE A 163 14.75 -4.86 3.86
N ILE A 164 15.65 -4.13 4.52
CA ILE A 164 16.08 -2.79 4.09
C ILE A 164 16.98 -3.02 2.87
N GLY A 165 16.37 -3.42 1.76
CA GLY A 165 17.01 -3.33 0.46
C GLY A 165 17.35 -1.85 0.22
N LYS A 166 18.46 -1.57 -0.47
CA LYS A 166 18.65 -0.26 -1.09
C LYS A 166 17.55 -0.09 -2.14
N VAL A 167 16.36 0.31 -1.71
CA VAL A 167 15.33 0.79 -2.63
C VAL A 167 15.89 2.07 -3.21
N LYS A 168 15.90 2.17 -4.53
CA LYS A 168 16.29 3.39 -5.23
C LYS A 168 15.45 4.52 -4.64
N THR A 169 16.09 5.55 -4.11
CA THR A 169 15.40 6.80 -3.75
C THR A 169 14.80 7.32 -5.05
N ILE A 170 13.47 7.28 -5.16
CA ILE A 170 12.72 7.85 -6.27
C ILE A 170 12.07 9.13 -5.77
N THR A 171 12.02 10.12 -6.64
CA THR A 171 11.22 11.32 -6.38
C THR A 171 9.74 10.97 -6.42
N VAL A 172 8.90 11.74 -5.71
CA VAL A 172 7.44 11.59 -5.81
C VAL A 172 6.96 11.83 -7.24
N GLU A 173 7.63 12.70 -8.00
CA GLU A 173 7.34 12.92 -9.42
C GLU A 173 7.59 11.68 -10.28
N GLU A 174 8.70 10.97 -10.06
CA GLU A 174 8.98 9.71 -10.74
C GLU A 174 7.97 8.63 -10.39
N LEU A 175 7.55 8.55 -9.11
CA LEU A 175 6.48 7.65 -8.69
C LEU A 175 5.17 7.97 -9.42
N ILE A 176 4.80 9.24 -9.51
CA ILE A 176 3.60 9.67 -10.24
C ILE A 176 3.71 9.33 -11.73
N LYS A 177 4.85 9.63 -12.37
CA LYS A 177 5.09 9.29 -13.79
C LYS A 177 4.99 7.79 -14.03
N TRP A 178 5.56 6.97 -13.14
CA TRP A 178 5.47 5.52 -13.21
C TRP A 178 4.02 5.04 -13.12
N VAL A 179 3.27 5.55 -12.13
CA VAL A 179 1.86 5.22 -11.93
C VAL A 179 1.01 5.60 -13.14
N ILE A 180 1.24 6.79 -13.72
CA ILE A 180 0.53 7.25 -14.92
C ILE A 180 0.88 6.35 -16.12
N GLY A 181 2.16 6.11 -16.39
CA GLY A 181 2.60 5.31 -17.53
C GLY A 181 2.04 3.89 -17.48
N GLN A 182 2.16 3.24 -16.33
CA GLN A 182 1.66 1.87 -16.14
C GLN A 182 0.13 1.80 -16.03
N GLY A 183 -0.53 2.87 -15.59
CA GLY A 183 -1.98 2.99 -15.56
C GLY A 183 -2.58 3.16 -16.97
N LEU A 184 -1.92 3.96 -17.82
CA LEU A 184 -2.36 4.23 -19.19
C LEU A 184 -2.18 3.01 -20.11
N GLU A 185 -1.00 2.38 -20.09
CA GLU A 185 -0.70 1.17 -20.87
C GLU A 185 -1.67 0.02 -20.56
N ARG A 186 -2.16 -0.08 -19.32
CA ARG A 186 -2.99 -1.21 -18.88
C ARG A 186 -4.48 -0.95 -18.92
N ALA A 187 -4.91 0.30 -19.05
CA ALA A 187 -6.31 0.58 -19.37
C ALA A 187 -6.71 -0.07 -20.70
N GLU A 188 -5.76 -0.22 -21.64
CA GLU A 188 -5.97 -0.90 -22.93
C GLU A 188 -6.03 -2.44 -22.81
N ASP A 189 -5.43 -3.04 -21.77
CA ASP A 189 -5.38 -4.50 -21.55
C ASP A 189 -6.51 -5.05 -20.65
N ILE A 190 -7.16 -4.17 -19.90
CA ILE A 190 -8.19 -4.51 -18.90
C ILE A 190 -9.61 -4.48 -19.51
N TYR A 191 -9.82 -3.70 -20.59
CA TYR A 191 -11.03 -3.66 -21.40
C TYR A 191 -10.91 -4.54 -22.65
#